data_AF-A0ABD0YTT3-F1
#
_entry.id   AF-A0ABD0YTT3-F1
#
_cell.length_a   1.000
_cell.length_b   1.000
_cell.length_c   1.000
_cell.angle_alpha   90.00
_cell.angle_beta   90.00
_cell.angle_gamma   90.00
#
_symmetry.space_group_name_H-M   'P 1'
#
loop_
_entity.id
_entity.type
_entity.pdbx_description
1 polymer ?
#
loop_
_entity_poly.entity_id
_entity_poly.type
_entity_poly.pdbx_seq_one_letter_code
_entity_poly.pdbx_strand_id
1 'polypeptide(L)'
;VTVNGEKLKYSEDGLSEIDDAAGETVLQAYALPEGGVWLYAPQQDIEVIYDGRRVKLLVSNEYRDEVRGLCGNFDGEVFNDFTAPKNCILKNPYEFAASYSLPEKSCQGPAQHLRQKADKATCHEQEVLIGRVSSGKGAKAQSRHPNYVSGAKPGCTKYQAYVIKQGGKFCSSIRPQIACSITCKPTRRVEKLLQFHCVAEGVTAHQLLLDVLAKGDNAALASMKPNHSARVTLPEQCVAM
;
A
#
# COMPACT_ATOMS: atom_id res chain seq x y z
N VAL A 1 10.79 6.58 27.82
CA VAL A 1 10.63 7.26 26.51
C VAL A 1 10.32 8.74 26.77
N THR A 2 10.60 9.67 25.87
CA THR A 2 10.19 11.07 26.03
C THR A 2 9.10 11.39 25.00
N VAL A 3 7.95 11.91 25.42
CA VAL A 3 6.87 12.36 24.52
C VAL A 3 6.59 13.83 24.83
N ASN A 4 6.64 14.68 23.80
CA ASN A 4 6.46 16.14 23.93
C ASN A 4 7.38 16.80 24.98
N GLY A 5 8.58 16.24 25.21
CA GLY A 5 9.53 16.73 26.21
C GLY A 5 9.36 16.13 27.61
N GLU A 6 8.29 15.39 27.86
CA GLU A 6 8.05 14.73 29.15
C GLU A 6 8.55 13.30 29.15
N LYS A 7 9.29 12.92 30.21
CA LYS A 7 9.74 11.54 30.40
C LYS A 7 8.56 10.68 30.82
N LEU A 8 8.12 9.83 29.90
CA LEU A 8 7.16 8.78 30.18
C LEU A 8 7.81 7.63 30.94
N LYS A 9 7.23 7.35 32.10
CA LYS A 9 7.39 6.07 32.79
C LYS A 9 6.45 5.07 32.12
N TYR A 10 7.00 3.96 31.68
CA TYR A 10 6.24 2.85 31.14
C TYR A 10 6.62 1.58 31.91
N SER A 11 5.68 0.66 32.04
CA SER A 11 5.88 -0.63 32.67
C SER A 11 6.67 -1.55 31.74
N GLU A 12 7.66 -2.26 32.30
CA GLU A 12 8.36 -3.33 31.58
C GLU A 12 7.50 -4.60 31.47
N ASP A 13 6.48 -4.74 32.34
CA ASP A 13 5.67 -5.95 32.47
C ASP A 13 4.19 -5.74 32.06
N GLY A 14 3.84 -4.57 31.51
CA GLY A 14 2.43 -4.25 31.24
C GLY A 14 2.19 -3.08 30.28
N LEU A 15 0.95 -2.96 29.83
CA LEU A 15 0.50 -1.84 29.00
C LEU A 15 0.53 -0.55 29.82
N SER A 16 1.12 0.49 29.25
CA SER A 16 1.13 1.84 29.82
C SER A 16 0.28 2.74 28.94
N GLU A 17 -0.76 3.32 29.52
CA GLU A 17 -1.65 4.25 28.83
C GLU A 17 -1.31 5.67 29.21
N ILE A 18 -1.36 6.56 28.22
CA ILE A 18 -1.04 7.96 28.36
C ILE A 18 -2.24 8.71 27.85
N ASP A 19 -2.88 9.40 28.77
CA ASP A 19 -4.09 10.15 28.52
C ASP A 19 -3.78 11.64 28.39
N ASP A 20 -4.60 12.34 27.63
CA ASP A 20 -4.56 13.80 27.56
C ASP A 20 -5.24 14.45 28.78
N ALA A 21 -5.31 15.78 28.78
CA ALA A 21 -5.95 16.54 29.86
C ALA A 21 -7.46 16.30 30.00
N ALA A 22 -8.11 15.73 28.98
CA ALA A 22 -9.52 15.34 29.01
C ALA A 22 -9.72 13.89 29.51
N GLY A 23 -8.64 13.15 29.72
CA GLY A 23 -8.66 11.74 30.14
C GLY A 23 -8.81 10.78 28.97
N GLU A 24 -8.61 11.23 27.72
CA GLU A 24 -8.65 10.38 26.54
C GLU A 24 -7.26 9.80 26.26
N THR A 25 -7.17 8.50 26.04
CA THR A 25 -5.91 7.84 25.73
C THR A 25 -5.37 8.31 24.37
N VAL A 26 -4.21 8.96 24.40
CA VAL A 26 -3.48 9.43 23.21
C VAL A 26 -2.37 8.48 22.78
N LEU A 27 -1.83 7.70 23.71
CA LEU A 27 -0.74 6.78 23.42
C LEU A 27 -0.76 5.59 24.38
N GLN A 28 -0.65 4.40 23.82
CA GLN A 28 -0.39 3.16 24.54
C GLN A 28 1.04 2.72 24.27
N ALA A 29 1.74 2.26 25.29
CA ALA A 29 3.12 1.78 25.20
C ALA A 29 3.28 0.44 25.90
N TYR A 30 4.00 -0.48 25.27
CA TYR A 30 4.31 -1.80 25.82
C TYR A 30 5.77 -2.14 25.55
N ALA A 31 6.48 -2.58 26.59
CA ALA A 31 7.85 -3.07 26.46
C ALA A 31 7.84 -4.44 25.75
N LEU A 32 8.66 -4.59 24.73
CA LEU A 32 8.89 -5.87 24.05
C LEU A 32 10.15 -6.53 24.61
N PRO A 33 10.29 -7.86 24.46
CA PRO A 33 11.54 -8.55 24.76
C PRO A 33 12.75 -7.89 24.09
N GLU A 34 13.93 -8.09 24.68
CA GLU A 34 15.21 -7.57 24.18
C GLU A 34 15.29 -6.02 24.13
N GLY A 35 14.44 -5.32 24.89
CA GLY A 35 14.49 -3.86 25.00
C GLY A 35 13.77 -3.12 23.87
N GLY A 36 12.94 -3.81 23.09
CA GLY A 36 12.05 -3.18 22.12
C GLY A 36 10.87 -2.48 22.79
N VAL A 37 10.14 -1.69 22.02
CA VAL A 37 8.90 -1.03 22.43
C VAL A 37 7.88 -1.07 21.30
N TRP A 38 6.64 -1.36 21.66
CA TRP A 38 5.46 -1.16 20.82
C TRP A 38 4.70 0.06 21.33
N LEU A 39 4.37 0.96 20.42
CA LEU A 39 3.61 2.17 20.67
C LEU A 39 2.36 2.14 19.77
N TYR A 40 1.20 2.43 20.34
CA TYR A 40 -0.05 2.54 19.59
C TYR A 40 -0.75 3.86 19.91
N ALA A 41 -1.05 4.64 18.88
CA ALA A 41 -1.80 5.89 18.97
C ALA A 41 -3.24 5.62 18.49
N PRO A 42 -4.18 5.31 19.40
CA PRO A 42 -5.51 4.82 19.03
C PRO A 42 -6.35 5.85 18.27
N GLN A 43 -6.18 7.14 18.55
CA GLN A 43 -6.93 8.20 17.88
C GLN A 43 -6.55 8.37 16.40
N GLN A 44 -5.34 7.97 16.03
CA GLN A 44 -4.82 8.02 14.66
C GLN A 44 -4.73 6.63 14.04
N ASP A 45 -4.97 5.55 14.79
CA ASP A 45 -4.79 4.18 14.36
C ASP A 45 -3.39 3.93 13.72
N ILE A 46 -2.35 4.39 14.44
CA ILE A 46 -0.94 4.27 14.06
C ILE A 46 -0.21 3.42 15.10
N GLU A 47 0.54 2.44 14.64
CA GLU A 47 1.44 1.63 15.45
C GLU A 47 2.90 1.85 15.06
N VAL A 48 3.77 1.92 16.07
CA VAL A 48 5.22 1.98 15.91
C VAL A 48 5.85 0.87 16.73
N ILE A 49 6.65 0.03 16.08
CA ILE A 49 7.49 -0.96 16.74
C ILE A 49 8.94 -0.53 16.57
N TYR A 50 9.67 -0.42 17.67
CA TYR A 50 11.08 -0.06 17.68
C TYR A 50 11.90 -1.03 18.51
N ASP A 51 12.96 -1.60 17.96
CA ASP A 51 13.82 -2.59 18.65
C ASP A 51 15.15 -2.00 19.15
N GLY A 52 15.26 -0.67 19.23
CA GLY A 52 16.53 0.01 19.52
C GLY A 52 17.40 0.30 18.29
N ARG A 53 17.04 -0.24 17.12
CA ARG A 53 17.78 -0.02 15.86
C ARG A 53 16.88 0.20 14.63
N ARG A 54 15.77 -0.53 14.54
CA ARG A 54 14.85 -0.58 13.41
C ARG A 54 13.47 -0.10 13.86
N VAL A 55 12.82 0.67 12.99
CA VAL A 55 11.44 1.12 13.17
C VAL A 55 10.55 0.42 12.16
N LYS A 56 9.42 -0.12 12.62
CA LYS A 56 8.32 -0.56 11.76
C LYS A 56 7.10 0.30 12.07
N LEU A 57 6.54 0.91 11.03
CA LEU A 57 5.32 1.69 11.10
C LEU A 57 4.17 0.85 10.52
N LEU A 58 3.05 0.79 11.22
CA LEU A 58 1.79 0.30 10.69
C LEU A 58 0.76 1.42 10.80
N VAL A 59 -0.03 1.59 9.74
CA VAL A 59 -1.07 2.61 9.67
C VAL A 59 -2.34 1.97 9.13
N SER A 60 -3.48 2.51 9.55
CA SER A 60 -4.78 2.12 9.02
C SER A 60 -4.87 2.28 7.49
N ASN A 61 -5.77 1.53 6.86
CA ASN A 61 -6.09 1.73 5.43
C ASN A 61 -6.74 3.10 5.15
N GLU A 62 -7.15 3.84 6.18
CA GLU A 62 -7.60 5.23 6.03
C GLU A 62 -6.49 6.17 5.52
N TYR A 63 -5.22 5.80 5.72
CA TYR A 63 -4.06 6.54 5.22
C TYR A 63 -3.65 6.17 3.80
N ARG A 64 -4.40 5.27 3.14
CA ARG A 64 -4.09 4.81 1.79
C ARG A 64 -4.19 5.96 0.80
N ASP A 65 -3.16 6.13 -0.01
CA ASP A 65 -2.98 7.25 -0.96
C ASP A 65 -2.83 8.64 -0.28
N GLU A 66 -2.89 8.74 1.06
CA GLU A 66 -2.89 10.00 1.83
C GLU A 66 -1.54 10.30 2.52
N VAL A 67 -0.59 9.38 2.43
CA VAL A 67 0.75 9.54 3.04
C VAL A 67 1.81 9.79 1.98
N ARG A 68 2.91 10.41 2.40
CA ARG A 68 4.12 10.60 1.61
C ARG A 68 5.32 10.48 2.53
N GLY A 69 6.40 9.90 2.04
CA GLY A 69 7.62 9.77 2.81
C GLY A 69 8.59 8.75 2.24
N LEU A 70 9.64 8.47 3.00
CA LEU A 70 10.62 7.43 2.67
C LEU A 70 10.01 6.02 2.59
N CYS A 71 8.84 5.79 3.22
CA CYS A 71 8.09 4.54 3.15
C CYS A 71 7.13 4.46 1.95
N GLY A 72 7.23 5.39 0.99
CA GLY A 72 6.34 5.45 -0.17
C GLY A 72 5.12 6.33 0.06
N ASN A 73 4.09 6.12 -0.75
CA ASN A 73 2.83 6.86 -0.71
C ASN A 73 1.61 6.01 -0.33
N PHE A 74 1.85 4.73 -0.04
CA PHE A 74 0.84 3.76 0.40
C PHE A 74 -0.36 3.60 -0.54
N ASP A 75 -0.16 3.73 -1.85
CA ASP A 75 -1.23 3.49 -2.84
C ASP A 75 -1.21 2.11 -3.48
N GLY A 76 -0.26 1.27 -3.06
CA GLY A 76 -0.07 -0.08 -3.56
C GLY A 76 0.58 -0.16 -4.94
N GLU A 77 1.02 0.97 -5.51
CA GLU A 77 1.79 1.03 -6.75
C GLU A 77 3.28 1.25 -6.45
N VAL A 78 4.05 0.17 -6.48
CA VAL A 78 5.50 0.22 -6.17
C VAL A 78 6.29 1.10 -7.14
N PHE A 79 5.81 1.33 -8.36
CA PHE A 79 6.53 2.12 -9.36
C PHE A 79 6.57 3.62 -9.04
N ASN A 80 5.67 4.10 -8.17
CA ASN A 80 5.61 5.51 -7.80
C ASN A 80 6.06 5.77 -6.36
N ASP A 81 6.51 4.75 -5.62
CA ASP A 81 6.89 4.89 -4.22
C ASP A 81 8.03 5.90 -4.02
N PHE A 82 8.83 6.16 -5.06
CA PHE A 82 9.85 7.21 -5.06
C PHE A 82 9.30 8.60 -5.41
N THR A 83 8.07 8.89 -5.03
CA THR A 83 7.47 10.23 -5.16
C THR A 83 8.07 11.16 -4.12
N ALA A 84 8.90 12.11 -4.56
CA ALA A 84 9.51 13.15 -3.74
C ALA A 84 8.49 14.21 -3.28
N PRO A 85 8.83 15.09 -2.29
CA PRO A 85 7.92 16.12 -1.77
C PRO A 85 7.35 17.09 -2.82
N LYS A 86 8.00 17.23 -3.97
CA LYS A 86 7.52 18.05 -5.10
C LYS A 86 6.53 17.30 -6.02
N ASN A 87 6.01 16.14 -5.59
CA ASN A 87 5.18 15.23 -6.38
C ASN A 87 5.87 14.73 -7.66
N CYS A 88 7.20 14.59 -7.62
CA CYS A 88 8.00 14.05 -8.72
C CYS A 88 8.46 12.64 -8.39
N ILE A 89 8.25 11.69 -9.30
CA ILE A 89 8.82 10.35 -9.17
C ILE A 89 10.28 10.41 -9.59
N LEU A 90 11.18 10.16 -8.64
CA LEU A 90 12.60 10.10 -8.88
C LEU A 90 13.03 8.66 -9.14
N LYS A 91 13.86 8.45 -10.16
CA LYS A 91 14.36 7.10 -10.50
C LYS A 91 15.54 6.66 -9.63
N ASN A 92 16.28 7.63 -9.09
CA ASN A 92 17.45 7.36 -8.27
C ASN A 92 17.04 7.30 -6.78
N PRO A 93 17.17 6.14 -6.10
CA PRO A 93 16.76 5.99 -4.70
C PRO A 93 17.54 6.90 -3.74
N TYR A 94 18.80 7.22 -4.05
CA TYR A 94 19.63 8.10 -3.21
C TYR A 94 19.18 9.56 -3.31
N GLU A 95 18.77 9.99 -4.51
CA GLU A 95 18.21 11.33 -4.73
C GLU A 95 16.81 11.43 -4.09
N PHE A 96 15.98 10.40 -4.26
CA PHE A 96 14.69 10.27 -3.57
C PHE A 96 14.85 10.39 -2.05
N ALA A 97 15.71 9.58 -1.43
CA ALA A 97 15.92 9.63 0.01
C ALA A 97 16.44 11.00 0.47
N ALA A 98 17.37 11.60 -0.28
CA ALA A 98 17.91 12.92 0.03
C ALA A 98 16.87 14.05 -0.12
N SER A 99 15.86 13.89 -0.98
CA SER A 99 14.78 14.88 -1.17
C SER A 99 13.93 15.09 0.10
N TYR A 100 13.83 14.07 0.96
CA TYR A 100 13.13 14.09 2.24
C TYR A 100 14.01 14.52 3.43
N SER A 101 15.28 14.88 3.20
CA SER A 101 16.11 15.41 4.28
C SER A 101 15.52 16.71 4.83
N LEU A 102 15.80 17.04 6.09
CA LEU A 102 15.46 18.37 6.64
C LEU A 102 16.59 19.35 6.30
N PRO A 103 16.27 20.55 5.77
CA PRO A 103 17.28 21.54 5.42
C PRO A 103 17.83 22.22 6.68
N GLU A 104 18.59 21.48 7.49
CA GLU A 104 19.28 22.02 8.65
C GLU A 104 20.75 22.30 8.36
N LYS A 105 21.29 23.36 8.96
CA LYS A 105 22.72 23.72 8.87
C LYS A 105 23.64 22.60 9.41
N SER A 106 23.10 21.72 10.25
CA SER A 106 23.77 20.60 10.90
C SER A 106 23.82 19.33 10.05
N CYS A 107 23.09 19.25 8.92
CA CYS A 107 23.00 18.04 8.13
C CYS A 107 24.37 17.73 7.48
N GLN A 108 25.07 16.70 7.93
CA GLN A 108 26.40 16.33 7.42
C GLN A 108 26.32 15.16 6.43
N GLY A 109 27.24 15.14 5.47
CA GLY A 109 27.42 14.00 4.57
C GLY A 109 26.75 14.16 3.19
N PRO A 110 26.62 13.05 2.43
CA PRO A 110 26.29 13.10 1.00
C PRO A 110 24.86 13.56 0.72
N ALA A 111 23.98 13.54 1.73
CA ALA A 111 22.57 13.93 1.60
C ALA A 111 22.40 15.37 1.08
N GLN A 112 23.26 16.32 1.49
CA GLN A 112 23.17 17.70 1.00
C GLN A 112 23.36 17.79 -0.52
N HIS A 113 24.43 17.17 -1.03
CA HIS A 113 24.74 17.16 -2.45
C HIS A 113 23.72 16.34 -3.26
N LEU A 114 23.26 15.20 -2.72
CA LEU A 114 22.22 14.39 -3.36
C LEU A 114 20.87 15.11 -3.41
N ARG A 115 20.54 15.94 -2.42
CA ARG A 115 19.34 16.77 -2.45
C ARG A 115 19.40 17.80 -3.58
N GLN A 116 20.54 18.45 -3.77
CA GLN A 116 20.73 19.38 -4.89
C GLN A 116 20.59 18.68 -6.25
N LYS A 117 21.00 17.41 -6.34
CA LYS A 117 20.76 16.58 -7.53
C LYS A 117 19.28 16.25 -7.70
N ALA A 118 18.60 15.82 -6.64
CA ALA A 118 17.17 15.56 -6.63
C ALA A 118 16.36 16.79 -7.07
N ASP A 119 16.77 17.99 -6.65
CA ASP A 119 16.13 19.25 -7.03
C ASP A 119 16.23 19.57 -8.54
N LYS A 120 17.25 19.04 -9.22
CA LYS A 120 17.52 19.22 -10.66
C LYS A 120 17.18 17.98 -11.49
N ALA A 121 16.79 16.89 -10.85
CA ALA A 121 16.51 15.63 -11.50
C ALA A 121 15.26 15.77 -12.40
N THR A 122 15.20 14.94 -13.44
CA THR A 122 14.01 14.87 -14.30
C THR A 122 12.81 14.43 -13.47
N CYS A 123 11.79 15.29 -13.41
CA CYS A 123 10.53 14.95 -12.79
C CYS A 123 9.78 13.96 -13.69
N HIS A 124 9.61 12.73 -13.21
CA HIS A 124 8.71 11.78 -13.85
C HIS A 124 7.35 11.87 -13.17
N GLU A 125 6.32 12.13 -13.95
CA GLU A 125 4.95 11.99 -13.48
C GLU A 125 4.49 10.56 -13.75
N GLN A 126 3.53 10.09 -12.95
CA GLN A 126 2.88 8.83 -13.26
C GLN A 126 2.02 9.01 -14.52
N GLU A 127 2.48 8.45 -15.64
CA GLU A 127 1.60 8.27 -16.80
C GLU A 127 0.54 7.23 -16.44
N VAL A 128 -0.62 7.70 -15.98
CA VAL A 128 -1.80 6.84 -15.83
C VAL A 128 -2.29 6.47 -17.23
N LEU A 129 -1.71 5.40 -17.78
CA LEU A 129 -2.23 4.76 -18.98
C LEU A 129 -3.54 4.06 -18.58
N ILE A 130 -4.66 4.77 -18.68
CA ILE A 130 -5.98 4.17 -18.60
C ILE A 130 -6.13 3.29 -19.84
N GLY A 131 -5.74 2.02 -19.71
CA GLY A 131 -5.96 1.01 -20.74
C GLY A 131 -7.45 0.95 -21.03
N ARG A 132 -7.85 1.38 -22.24
CA ARG A 132 -9.22 1.24 -22.71
C ARG A 132 -9.49 -0.26 -22.79
N VAL A 133 -10.22 -0.80 -21.82
CA VAL A 133 -10.76 -2.17 -21.91
C VAL A 133 -11.70 -2.16 -23.11
N SER A 134 -11.22 -2.72 -24.22
CA SER A 134 -12.03 -2.97 -25.39
C SER A 134 -13.04 -4.05 -25.02
N SER A 135 -14.21 -3.61 -24.54
CA SER A 135 -15.39 -4.44 -24.61
C SER A 135 -15.55 -4.80 -26.10
N GLY A 136 -15.45 -6.09 -26.39
CA GLY A 136 -15.42 -6.59 -27.75
C GLY A 136 -16.61 -6.09 -28.55
N LYS A 137 -16.30 -5.67 -29.78
CA LYS A 137 -17.18 -5.47 -30.95
C LYS A 137 -18.08 -4.23 -30.92
N GLY A 138 -17.69 -3.26 -31.76
CA GLY A 138 -18.63 -2.39 -32.47
C GLY A 138 -18.79 -0.97 -31.94
N ALA A 139 -17.79 -0.11 -32.14
CA ALA A 139 -18.04 1.33 -32.24
C ALA A 139 -16.88 2.00 -33.00
N LYS A 140 -17.13 2.37 -34.26
CA LYS A 140 -16.31 3.37 -34.97
C LYS A 140 -16.54 4.73 -34.31
N ALA A 141 -15.49 5.44 -33.92
CA ALA A 141 -15.45 6.91 -33.95
C ALA A 141 -14.05 7.45 -33.61
N GLN A 142 -13.38 7.91 -34.68
CA GLN A 142 -12.49 9.06 -34.82
C GLN A 142 -11.77 9.68 -33.61
N SER A 143 -10.47 9.90 -33.83
CA SER A 143 -9.61 10.82 -33.11
C SER A 143 -10.17 12.24 -33.04
N ARG A 144 -10.30 12.79 -31.83
CA ARG A 144 -10.15 14.23 -31.53
C ARG A 144 -9.66 14.39 -30.09
N HIS A 145 -8.43 14.87 -29.91
CA HIS A 145 -8.08 15.69 -28.73
C HIS A 145 -8.69 17.09 -28.93
N PRO A 146 -8.72 17.99 -27.94
CA PRO A 146 -8.60 17.83 -26.48
C PRO A 146 -9.82 18.43 -25.75
N ASN A 147 -10.20 17.89 -24.59
CA ASN A 147 -10.83 18.69 -23.54
C ASN A 147 -10.58 17.98 -22.21
N TYR A 148 -9.68 18.57 -21.45
CA TYR A 148 -9.55 18.39 -20.02
C TYR A 148 -10.89 18.78 -19.39
N VAL A 149 -11.70 17.79 -19.04
CA VAL A 149 -12.82 17.95 -18.12
C VAL A 149 -12.39 17.25 -16.84
N SER A 150 -11.98 18.07 -15.87
CA SER A 150 -11.95 17.71 -14.47
C SER A 150 -13.29 17.08 -14.06
N GLY A 151 -13.27 15.86 -13.51
CA GLY A 151 -14.45 15.28 -12.84
C GLY A 151 -14.94 13.90 -13.30
N ALA A 152 -14.11 13.04 -13.88
CA ALA A 152 -14.50 11.63 -14.10
C ALA A 152 -14.14 10.78 -12.86
N LYS A 153 -15.16 10.31 -12.13
CA LYS A 153 -15.01 9.38 -11.00
C LYS A 153 -14.20 8.13 -11.43
N PRO A 154 -13.24 7.64 -10.61
CA PRO A 154 -12.58 6.37 -10.88
C PRO A 154 -13.62 5.24 -10.98
N GLY A 155 -13.45 4.34 -11.94
CA GLY A 155 -14.34 3.19 -12.09
C GLY A 155 -14.42 2.37 -10.80
N CYS A 156 -15.63 2.09 -10.33
CA CYS A 156 -15.83 1.38 -9.06
C CYS A 156 -15.43 -0.09 -9.07
N THR A 157 -15.24 -0.65 -10.25
CA THR A 157 -15.00 -2.08 -10.46
C THR A 157 -13.57 -2.27 -10.96
N LYS A 158 -12.78 -3.04 -10.21
CA LYS A 158 -11.44 -3.51 -10.57
C LYS A 158 -11.47 -5.02 -10.85
N TYR A 159 -10.55 -5.51 -11.67
CA TYR A 159 -10.37 -6.94 -11.92
C TYR A 159 -8.97 -7.35 -11.47
N GLN A 160 -8.91 -8.23 -10.48
CA GLN A 160 -7.64 -8.68 -9.90
C GLN A 160 -7.76 -10.11 -9.40
N ALA A 161 -6.62 -10.75 -9.14
CA ALA A 161 -6.63 -12.10 -8.57
C ALA A 161 -7.29 -12.12 -7.19
N TYR A 162 -8.13 -13.13 -6.96
CA TYR A 162 -8.69 -13.43 -5.66
C TYR A 162 -7.75 -14.37 -4.91
N VAL A 163 -7.40 -14.00 -3.68
CA VAL A 163 -6.44 -14.75 -2.87
C VAL A 163 -7.13 -15.34 -1.66
N ILE A 164 -6.82 -16.61 -1.35
CA ILE A 164 -7.24 -17.28 -0.12
C ILE A 164 -6.03 -17.92 0.57
N LYS A 165 -6.12 -18.07 1.90
CA LYS A 165 -5.18 -18.85 2.69
C LYS A 165 -5.91 -20.05 3.28
N GLN A 166 -5.38 -21.25 3.06
CA GLN A 166 -6.01 -22.47 3.58
C GLN A 166 -4.95 -23.50 3.95
N GLY A 167 -4.94 -23.92 5.22
CA GLY A 167 -4.06 -25.00 5.71
C GLY A 167 -2.57 -24.74 5.48
N GLY A 168 -2.10 -23.52 5.72
CA GLY A 168 -0.69 -23.13 5.51
C GLY A 168 -0.28 -23.00 4.05
N LYS A 169 -1.25 -22.92 3.14
CA LYS A 169 -1.03 -22.66 1.71
C LYS A 169 -1.61 -21.31 1.31
N PHE A 170 -0.87 -20.63 0.45
CA PHE A 170 -1.27 -19.39 -0.19
C PHE A 170 -1.79 -19.70 -1.59
N CYS A 171 -3.01 -19.29 -1.90
CA CYS A 171 -3.72 -19.65 -3.12
C CYS A 171 -4.18 -18.40 -3.87
N SER A 172 -3.85 -18.32 -5.15
CA SER A 172 -4.34 -17.27 -6.05
C SER A 172 -5.27 -17.84 -7.11
N SER A 173 -6.36 -17.15 -7.41
CA SER A 173 -7.21 -17.49 -8.54
C SER A 173 -6.43 -17.29 -9.84
N ILE A 174 -6.47 -18.28 -10.72
CA ILE A 174 -5.78 -18.21 -12.02
C ILE A 174 -6.46 -17.26 -13.03
N ARG A 175 -7.65 -16.75 -12.67
CA ARG A 175 -8.41 -15.76 -13.47
C ARG A 175 -8.80 -14.57 -12.60
N PRO A 176 -8.68 -13.34 -13.11
CA PRO A 176 -9.10 -12.14 -12.39
C PRO A 176 -10.59 -12.17 -12.00
N GLN A 177 -10.89 -11.67 -10.82
CA GLN A 177 -12.22 -11.54 -10.24
C GLN A 177 -12.54 -10.07 -9.98
N ILE A 178 -13.84 -9.78 -9.90
CA ILE A 178 -14.31 -8.44 -9.57
C ILE A 178 -13.93 -8.10 -8.12
N ALA A 179 -13.30 -6.94 -7.95
CA ALA A 179 -13.06 -6.30 -6.67
C ALA A 179 -13.57 -4.86 -6.73
N CYS A 180 -14.13 -4.37 -5.64
CA CYS A 180 -14.56 -2.97 -5.58
C CYS A 180 -13.38 -2.06 -5.24
N SER A 181 -13.30 -0.92 -5.93
CA SER A 181 -12.44 0.19 -5.53
C SER A 181 -12.78 0.65 -4.11
N ILE A 182 -11.81 1.25 -3.41
CA ILE A 182 -11.94 1.61 -1.99
C ILE A 182 -13.12 2.54 -1.69
N THR A 183 -13.48 3.43 -2.62
CA THR A 183 -14.61 4.36 -2.52
C THR A 183 -15.96 3.76 -2.97
N CYS A 184 -16.02 2.44 -3.16
CA CYS A 184 -17.16 1.76 -3.77
C CYS A 184 -17.59 0.53 -2.96
N LYS A 185 -18.90 0.25 -2.98
CA LYS A 185 -19.50 -0.91 -2.31
C LYS A 185 -20.06 -1.91 -3.33
N PRO A 186 -20.07 -3.21 -3.00
CA PRO A 186 -20.77 -4.19 -3.81
C PRO A 186 -22.28 -3.93 -3.78
N THR A 187 -22.96 -3.95 -4.93
CA THR A 187 -24.44 -3.89 -4.96
C THR A 187 -25.05 -5.19 -4.47
N ARG A 188 -24.45 -6.31 -4.86
CA ARG A 188 -24.82 -7.67 -4.49
C ARG A 188 -23.60 -8.56 -4.55
N ARG A 189 -23.65 -9.67 -3.82
CA ARG A 189 -22.59 -10.68 -3.81
C ARG A 189 -23.11 -11.99 -4.36
N VAL A 190 -22.26 -12.67 -5.10
CA VAL A 190 -22.55 -13.97 -5.71
C VAL A 190 -21.49 -14.98 -5.33
N GLU A 191 -21.93 -16.20 -5.09
CA GLU A 191 -21.02 -17.32 -4.89
C GLU A 191 -20.55 -17.85 -6.24
N LYS A 192 -19.23 -18.01 -6.41
CA LYS A 192 -18.62 -18.58 -7.61
C LYS A 192 -17.63 -19.67 -7.23
N LEU A 193 -17.62 -20.75 -8.00
CA LEU A 193 -16.58 -21.77 -7.92
C LEU A 193 -15.37 -21.28 -8.73
N LEU A 194 -14.26 -21.01 -8.05
CA LEU A 194 -13.02 -20.58 -8.69
C LEU A 194 -11.95 -21.66 -8.65
N GLN A 195 -11.07 -21.61 -9.63
CA GLN A 195 -9.86 -22.43 -9.70
C GLN A 195 -8.66 -21.62 -9.18
N PHE A 196 -7.86 -22.27 -8.34
CA PHE A 196 -6.72 -21.68 -7.67
C PHE A 196 -5.43 -22.43 -8.00
N HIS A 197 -4.34 -21.67 -8.04
CA HIS A 197 -3.00 -22.18 -7.90
C HIS A 197 -2.53 -21.92 -6.46
N CYS A 198 -2.29 -22.99 -5.72
CA CYS A 198 -1.88 -22.97 -4.32
C CYS A 198 -0.43 -23.43 -4.17
N VAL A 199 0.31 -22.71 -3.33
CA VAL A 199 1.70 -23.02 -2.94
C VAL A 199 1.80 -23.02 -1.42
N ALA A 200 2.73 -23.79 -0.85
CA ALA A 200 2.98 -23.76 0.59
C ALA A 200 3.49 -22.35 0.99
N GLU A 201 3.13 -21.87 2.17
CA GLU A 201 3.72 -20.62 2.68
C GLU A 201 5.21 -20.80 3.03
N GLY A 202 5.97 -19.71 2.96
CA GLY A 202 7.40 -19.69 3.32
C GLY A 202 8.38 -20.29 2.31
N VAL A 203 7.91 -20.89 1.21
CA VAL A 203 8.81 -21.42 0.15
C VAL A 203 9.02 -20.41 -0.99
N THR A 204 10.02 -20.63 -1.84
CA THR A 204 10.32 -19.74 -2.98
C THR A 204 9.13 -19.53 -3.92
N ALA A 205 8.33 -20.58 -4.15
CA ALA A 205 7.13 -20.48 -4.99
C ALA A 205 6.07 -19.52 -4.42
N HIS A 206 6.01 -19.35 -3.10
CA HIS A 206 5.16 -18.36 -2.44
C HIS A 206 5.59 -16.94 -2.79
N GLN A 207 6.89 -16.64 -2.70
CA GLN A 207 7.42 -15.31 -3.04
C GLN A 207 7.22 -14.99 -4.52
N LEU A 208 7.49 -15.94 -5.41
CA LEU A 208 7.24 -15.76 -6.84
C LEU A 208 5.76 -15.48 -7.14
N LEU A 209 4.85 -16.17 -6.45
CA LEU A 209 3.42 -15.93 -6.60
C LEU A 209 3.02 -14.54 -6.10
N LEU A 210 3.60 -14.08 -4.99
CA LEU A 210 3.39 -12.71 -4.49
C LEU A 210 3.92 -11.66 -5.49
N ASP A 211 5.08 -11.89 -6.11
CA ASP A 211 5.64 -10.99 -7.13
C ASP A 211 4.72 -10.87 -8.35
N VAL A 212 4.17 -11.99 -8.82
CA VAL A 212 3.19 -12.02 -9.93
C VAL A 212 1.94 -11.23 -9.59
N LEU A 213 1.46 -11.35 -8.35
CA LEU A 213 0.29 -10.61 -7.86
C LEU A 213 0.55 -9.12 -7.70
N ALA A 214 1.70 -8.74 -7.13
CA ALA A 214 2.11 -7.35 -6.96
C ALA A 214 2.25 -6.64 -8.32
N LYS A 215 2.73 -7.35 -9.35
CA LYS A 215 2.84 -6.83 -10.73
C LYS A 215 1.50 -6.83 -11.49
N GLY A 216 0.44 -7.42 -10.95
CA GLY A 216 -0.83 -7.58 -11.65
C GLY A 216 -0.73 -8.41 -12.95
N ASP A 217 0.24 -9.34 -13.02
CA ASP A 217 0.52 -10.11 -14.24
C ASP A 217 -0.52 -11.22 -14.46
N ASN A 218 -1.65 -10.81 -15.03
CA ASN A 218 -2.77 -11.69 -15.32
C ASN A 218 -2.43 -12.78 -16.35
N ALA A 219 -1.44 -12.55 -17.23
CA ALA A 219 -1.00 -13.55 -18.19
C ALA A 219 -0.21 -14.67 -17.48
N ALA A 220 0.68 -14.31 -16.56
CA ALA A 220 1.37 -15.27 -15.71
C ALA A 220 0.38 -16.08 -14.87
N LEU A 221 -0.60 -15.44 -14.24
CA LEU A 221 -1.65 -16.15 -13.48
C LEU A 221 -2.47 -17.12 -14.35
N ALA A 222 -2.86 -16.70 -15.55
CA ALA A 222 -3.62 -17.55 -16.48
C ALA A 222 -2.81 -18.75 -16.99
N SER A 223 -1.48 -18.65 -16.98
CA SER A 223 -0.57 -19.74 -17.36
C SER A 223 -0.35 -20.77 -16.24
N MET A 224 -0.68 -20.43 -14.99
CA MET A 224 -0.50 -21.33 -13.84
C MET A 224 -1.47 -22.51 -13.88
N LYS A 225 -0.97 -23.70 -13.55
CA LYS A 225 -1.81 -24.89 -13.46
C LYS A 225 -2.67 -24.85 -12.18
N PRO A 226 -4.00 -24.94 -12.28
CA PRO A 226 -4.85 -25.00 -11.10
C PRO A 226 -4.64 -26.33 -10.38
N ASN A 227 -4.55 -26.28 -9.06
CA ASN A 227 -4.39 -27.44 -8.18
C ASN A 227 -5.38 -27.46 -7.01
N HIS A 228 -6.28 -26.48 -6.95
CA HIS A 228 -7.35 -26.40 -5.97
C HIS A 228 -8.57 -25.70 -6.56
N SER A 229 -9.76 -26.00 -6.05
CA SER A 229 -11.00 -25.28 -6.39
C SER A 229 -11.79 -25.02 -5.13
N ALA A 230 -12.30 -23.79 -4.99
CA ALA A 230 -13.11 -23.40 -3.84
C ALA A 230 -14.25 -22.48 -4.26
N ARG A 231 -15.37 -22.57 -3.55
CA ARG A 231 -16.45 -21.59 -3.67
C ARG A 231 -16.11 -20.36 -2.86
N VAL A 232 -16.26 -19.19 -3.47
CA VAL A 232 -15.97 -17.91 -2.84
C VAL A 232 -17.06 -16.90 -3.15
N THR A 233 -17.29 -15.99 -2.22
CA THR A 233 -18.31 -14.95 -2.32
C THR A 233 -17.69 -13.66 -2.85
N LEU A 234 -18.06 -13.27 -4.07
CA LEU A 234 -17.52 -12.12 -4.77
C LEU A 234 -18.58 -11.03 -4.99
N PRO A 235 -18.18 -9.76 -5.11
CA PRO A 235 -19.05 -8.73 -5.68
C PRO A 235 -19.53 -9.13 -7.08
N GLU A 236 -20.82 -8.97 -7.35
CA GLU A 236 -21.33 -9.09 -8.71
C GLU A 236 -21.11 -7.80 -9.49
N GLN A 237 -21.27 -6.65 -8.81
CA GLN A 237 -21.02 -5.31 -9.33
C GLN A 237 -20.62 -4.38 -8.18
N CYS A 238 -19.95 -3.29 -8.51
CA CYS A 238 -19.52 -2.27 -7.55
C CYS A 238 -20.08 -0.90 -7.93
N VAL A 239 -20.63 -0.19 -6.95
CA VAL A 239 -21.18 1.17 -7.10
C VAL A 239 -20.49 2.13 -6.15
N ALA A 240 -20.46 3.42 -6.50
CA ALA A 240 -19.93 4.44 -5.62
C ALA A 240 -20.76 4.45 -4.33
N MET A 241 -20.09 4.67 -3.20
CA MET A 241 -20.76 4.66 -1.90
C MET A 241 -21.80 5.76 -1.77
#